data_AF-A0A0P1KPP4-F1
#
_entry.id   AF-A0A0P1KPP4-F1
#
_cell.length_a   1.000
_cell.length_b   1.000
_cell.length_c   1.000
_cell.angle_alpha   90.00
_cell.angle_beta   90.00
_cell.angle_gamma   90.00
#
_symmetry.space_group_name_H-M   'P 1'
#
loop_
_entity.id
_entity.type
_entity.pdbx_description
1 polymer ?
#
loop_
_entity_poly.entity_id
_entity_poly.type
_entity_poly.pdbx_seq_one_letter_code
_entity_poly.pdbx_strand_id
1 'polypeptide(L)'
;MKLVHFLMKLRNEQVTIELKNGTTVWGTLQTVSPQMNATLTDVKLSLPGKSGNSAVASVFLSGGQRNPEQKTTSLQYINIRGNTIRQIILPDSLNLDTLLVDERHLNRLRRAGKVTNDHNKKRRMDSNGGPVKRPKRAL
;
A
#
# COMPACT_ATOMS: atom_id res chain seq x y z
N MET A 1 -11.38 -5.16 3.89
CA MET A 1 -10.17 -4.49 3.36
C MET A 1 -9.00 -4.89 4.24
N LYS A 2 -7.89 -5.40 3.69
CA LYS A 2 -6.63 -5.55 4.47
C LYS A 2 -5.67 -4.45 4.02
N LEU A 3 -5.21 -3.60 4.95
CA LEU A 3 -4.28 -2.49 4.69
C LEU A 3 -2.98 -2.91 4.00
N VAL A 4 -2.57 -4.17 4.15
CA VAL A 4 -1.41 -4.70 3.42
C VAL A 4 -1.53 -4.56 1.91
N HIS A 5 -2.74 -4.64 1.33
CA HIS A 5 -2.92 -4.45 -0.11
C HIS A 5 -2.70 -3.01 -0.54
N PHE A 6 -2.94 -2.04 0.37
CA PHE A 6 -2.56 -0.65 0.14
C PHE A 6 -1.04 -0.53 0.16
N LEU A 7 -0.35 -1.11 1.16
CA LEU A 7 1.11 -1.09 1.24
C LEU A 7 1.79 -1.76 0.02
N MET A 8 1.16 -2.80 -0.54
CA MET A 8 1.61 -3.45 -1.77
C MET A 8 1.59 -2.55 -3.01
N LYS A 9 0.84 -1.43 -2.98
CA LYS A 9 0.81 -0.45 -4.08
C LYS A 9 1.90 0.62 -3.99
N LEU A 10 2.58 0.74 -2.85
CA LEU A 10 3.59 1.78 -2.59
C LEU A 10 4.96 1.46 -3.22
N ARG A 11 4.96 0.78 -4.37
CA ARG A 11 6.21 0.42 -5.05
C ARG A 11 6.89 1.67 -5.59
N ASN A 12 8.20 1.74 -5.41
CA ASN A 12 9.08 2.86 -5.75
C ASN A 12 8.81 4.14 -4.93
N GLU A 13 8.04 4.04 -3.84
CA GLU A 13 7.87 5.15 -2.91
C GLU A 13 8.99 5.16 -1.86
N GLN A 14 9.42 6.35 -1.48
CA GLN A 14 10.36 6.52 -0.37
C GLN A 14 9.62 6.46 0.96
N VAL A 15 10.02 5.56 1.84
CA VAL A 15 9.35 5.36 3.12
C VAL A 15 10.37 5.30 4.25
N THR A 16 9.91 5.63 5.45
CA THR A 16 10.67 5.35 6.67
C THR A 16 9.96 4.29 7.47
N ILE A 17 10.62 3.16 7.69
CA ILE A 17 10.09 2.05 8.49
C ILE A 17 10.71 2.10 9.87
N GLU A 18 9.89 2.23 10.89
CA GLU A 18 10.33 2.06 12.27
C GLU A 18 10.09 0.62 12.70
N LEU A 19 11.14 -0.02 13.20
CA LEU A 19 11.10 -1.37 13.72
C LEU A 19 10.78 -1.37 15.21
N LYS A 20 10.26 -2.49 15.72
CA LYS A 20 9.91 -2.68 17.14
C LYS A 20 11.12 -2.54 18.08
N ASN A 21 12.33 -2.74 17.60
CA ASN A 21 13.55 -2.53 18.38
C ASN A 21 14.02 -1.06 18.38
N GLY A 22 13.28 -0.14 17.74
CA GLY A 22 13.61 1.28 17.63
C GLY A 22 14.56 1.63 16.49
N THR A 23 15.06 0.64 15.73
CA THR A 23 15.81 0.91 14.49
C THR A 23 14.89 1.54 13.45
N THR A 24 15.36 2.60 12.83
CA THR A 24 14.66 3.24 11.70
C THR A 24 15.38 2.88 10.40
N VAL A 25 14.59 2.57 9.38
CA VAL A 25 15.08 2.19 8.06
C VAL A 25 14.42 3.10 7.05
N TRP A 26 15.18 4.04 6.52
CA TRP A 26 14.76 4.87 5.39
C TRP A 26 15.20 4.20 4.09
N GLY A 27 14.37 4.25 3.06
CA GLY A 27 14.77 3.79 1.72
C GLY A 27 13.60 3.72 0.74
N THR A 28 13.88 3.21 -0.45
CA THR A 28 12.89 3.06 -1.52
C THR A 28 12.24 1.68 -1.45
N LEU A 29 10.91 1.62 -1.34
CA LEU A 29 10.16 0.38 -1.21
C LEU A 29 10.05 -0.34 -2.56
N GLN A 30 10.52 -1.59 -2.64
CA GLN A 30 10.43 -2.40 -3.85
C GLN A 30 9.17 -3.28 -3.86
N THR A 31 8.98 -4.06 -2.80
CA THR A 31 7.85 -4.99 -2.68
C THR A 31 7.41 -5.13 -1.23
N VAL A 32 6.13 -5.47 -1.05
CA VAL A 32 5.55 -5.85 0.24
C VAL A 32 4.80 -7.17 0.06
N SER A 33 5.02 -8.14 0.94
CA SER A 33 4.27 -9.40 0.94
C SER A 33 2.94 -9.28 1.70
N PRO A 34 1.99 -10.21 1.54
CA PRO A 34 0.77 -10.25 2.35
C PRO A 34 1.00 -10.37 3.86
N GLN A 35 2.17 -10.85 4.29
CA GLN A 35 2.63 -10.91 5.68
C GLN A 35 3.41 -9.66 6.12
N MET A 36 3.42 -8.60 5.30
CA MET A 36 4.17 -7.35 5.47
C MET A 36 5.69 -7.50 5.44
N ASN A 37 6.23 -8.56 4.82
CA ASN A 37 7.67 -8.57 4.55
C ASN A 37 7.98 -7.49 3.52
N ALA A 38 8.93 -6.60 3.82
CA ALA A 38 9.25 -5.45 2.98
C ALA A 38 10.66 -5.58 2.43
N THR A 39 10.80 -5.35 1.14
CA THR A 39 12.08 -5.25 0.45
C THR A 39 12.35 -3.79 0.12
N LEU A 40 13.49 -3.25 0.55
CA LEU A 40 13.89 -1.88 0.27
C LEU A 40 15.25 -1.84 -0.40
N THR A 41 15.46 -0.82 -1.22
CA THR A 41 16.72 -0.48 -1.89
C THR A 41 17.13 0.95 -1.54
N ASP A 42 18.41 1.25 -1.70
CA ASP A 42 18.99 2.55 -1.35
C ASP A 42 18.63 2.95 0.09
N VAL A 43 19.15 2.15 1.01
CA VAL A 43 18.69 2.09 2.39
C VAL A 43 19.65 2.83 3.30
N LYS A 44 19.09 3.66 4.17
CA LYS A 44 19.78 4.30 5.28
C LYS A 44 19.18 3.81 6.59
N LEU A 45 19.94 2.98 7.30
CA LEU A 45 19.54 2.39 8.58
C LEU A 45 20.10 3.23 9.72
N SER A 46 19.26 3.70 10.62
CA SER A 46 19.68 4.45 11.81
C SER A 46 19.26 3.72 13.09
N LEU A 47 20.16 3.70 14.07
CA LEU A 47 19.92 3.04 15.35
C LEU A 47 19.31 4.03 16.36
N PRO A 48 18.44 3.56 17.26
CA PRO A 48 17.85 4.39 18.32
C PRO A 48 18.94 4.89 19.29
N GLY A 49 18.96 6.18 19.58
CA GLY A 49 19.99 6.82 20.43
C GLY A 49 20.02 6.35 21.89
N LYS A 50 18.99 5.64 22.38
CA LYS A 50 18.82 5.32 23.81
C LYS A 50 18.47 3.87 24.17
N SER A 51 18.62 2.88 23.28
CA SER A 51 18.20 1.49 23.61
C SER A 51 19.27 0.43 23.39
N GLY A 52 19.57 -0.29 24.48
CA GLY A 52 19.97 -1.71 24.59
C GLY A 52 21.10 -2.24 23.68
N ASN A 53 22.12 -2.85 24.30
CA ASN A 53 23.25 -3.53 23.65
C ASN A 53 22.90 -4.51 22.51
N SER A 54 21.64 -4.96 22.40
CA SER A 54 21.16 -5.89 21.36
C SER A 54 21.01 -5.25 19.97
N ALA A 55 20.58 -3.98 19.85
CA ALA A 55 20.40 -3.34 18.53
C ALA A 55 21.72 -2.98 17.84
N VAL A 56 22.76 -2.72 18.63
CA VAL A 56 24.10 -2.39 18.12
C VAL A 56 24.78 -3.59 17.46
N ALA A 57 24.50 -4.81 17.93
CA ALA A 57 25.05 -6.05 17.38
C ALA A 57 24.53 -6.36 15.96
N SER A 58 23.24 -6.11 15.70
CA SER A 58 22.66 -6.35 14.37
C SER A 58 23.29 -5.50 13.25
N VAL A 59 23.78 -4.31 13.58
CA VAL A 59 24.43 -3.41 12.59
C VAL A 59 25.89 -3.76 12.36
N PHE A 60 26.59 -4.26 13.38
CA PHE A 60 27.93 -4.82 13.18
C PHE A 60 27.89 -6.02 12.21
N LEU A 61 26.88 -6.88 12.36
CA LEU A 61 26.69 -8.04 11.49
C LEU A 61 26.27 -7.67 10.06
N SER A 62 25.73 -6.47 9.83
CA SER A 62 25.33 -6.00 8.49
C SER A 62 26.48 -5.34 7.70
N GLY A 63 27.71 -5.32 8.22
CA GLY A 63 28.90 -4.89 7.47
C GLY A 63 29.03 -3.38 7.22
N GLY A 64 28.28 -2.55 7.94
CA GLY A 64 28.34 -1.10 7.79
C GLY A 64 29.56 -0.46 8.45
N GLN A 65 30.31 0.37 7.73
CA GLN A 65 31.34 1.23 8.33
C GLN A 65 30.70 2.24 9.30
N ARG A 66 31.29 2.39 10.49
CA ARG A 66 30.84 3.36 11.50
C ARG A 66 31.57 4.67 11.30
N ASN A 67 30.83 5.75 11.10
CA ASN A 67 31.30 7.07 11.47
C ASN A 67 30.76 7.35 12.90
N PRO A 68 31.61 7.53 13.94
CA PRO A 68 31.15 7.66 15.33
C PRO A 68 30.20 8.83 15.58
N GLU A 69 30.17 9.82 14.69
CA GLU A 69 29.24 10.97 14.75
C GLU A 69 27.88 10.70 14.09
N GLN A 70 27.74 9.62 13.32
CA GLN A 70 26.50 9.26 12.65
C GLN A 70 26.20 7.79 12.90
N LYS A 71 25.24 7.54 13.81
CA LYS A 71 24.73 6.19 14.14
C LYS A 71 23.88 5.60 13.01
N THR A 72 24.37 5.71 11.79
CA THR A 72 23.67 5.46 10.54
C THR A 72 24.54 4.63 9.61
N THR A 73 23.94 3.66 8.93
CA THR A 73 24.59 2.73 8.01
C THR A 73 23.86 2.72 6.69
N SER A 74 24.58 2.94 5.58
CA SER A 74 24.05 2.83 4.22
C SER A 74 24.15 1.39 3.72
N LEU A 75 23.09 0.89 3.09
CA LEU A 75 23.00 -0.44 2.49
C LEU A 75 22.34 -0.30 1.11
N GLN A 76 22.80 -1.06 0.13
CA GLN A 76 22.15 -1.05 -1.19
C GLN A 76 20.76 -1.71 -1.17
N TYR A 77 20.59 -2.74 -0.33
CA TYR A 77 19.41 -3.59 -0.29
C TYR A 77 19.18 -4.13 1.13
N ILE A 78 17.91 -4.24 1.55
CA ILE A 78 17.52 -4.89 2.81
C ILE A 78 16.19 -5.62 2.66
N ASN A 79 16.04 -6.74 3.38
CA ASN A 79 14.77 -7.42 3.57
C ASN A 79 14.35 -7.37 5.04
N ILE A 80 13.14 -6.89 5.30
CA ILE A 80 12.57 -6.73 6.63
C ILE A 80 11.40 -7.70 6.79
N ARG A 81 11.40 -8.47 7.87
CA ARG A 81 10.30 -9.38 8.20
C ARG A 81 9.11 -8.59 8.76
N GLY A 82 7.89 -8.83 8.27
CA GLY A 82 6.75 -7.97 8.60
C GLY A 82 6.36 -7.90 10.07
N ASN A 83 6.70 -8.93 10.86
CA ASN A 83 6.43 -8.94 12.29
C ASN A 83 7.35 -7.99 13.11
N THR A 84 8.48 -7.54 12.55
CA THR A 84 9.41 -6.61 13.21
C THR A 84 9.02 -5.16 12.98
N ILE A 85 8.14 -4.87 12.03
CA ILE A 85 7.68 -3.53 11.70
C ILE A 85 6.74 -3.02 12.82
N ARG A 86 6.98 -1.80 13.30
CA ARG A 86 6.09 -1.07 14.21
C ARG A 86 5.18 -0.14 13.42
N GLN A 87 5.77 0.70 12.57
CA GLN A 87 5.03 1.67 11.74
C GLN A 87 5.81 2.01 10.46
N ILE A 88 5.09 2.51 9.46
CA ILE A 88 5.64 2.99 8.20
C ILE A 88 5.20 4.43 8.03
N ILE A 89 6.17 5.34 7.93
CA ILE A 89 5.98 6.75 7.62
C ILE A 89 5.93 6.87 6.09
N LEU A 90 4.82 7.40 5.59
CA LEU A 90 4.54 7.57 4.18
C LEU A 90 5.01 8.95 3.67
N PRO A 91 5.24 9.11 2.37
CA PRO A 91 5.42 10.43 1.76
C PRO A 91 4.20 11.34 1.99
N ASP A 92 4.44 12.63 2.23
CA ASP A 92 3.38 13.62 2.41
C ASP A 92 2.56 13.85 1.12
N SER A 93 3.17 13.64 -0.05
CA SER A 93 2.56 13.86 -1.37
C SER A 93 1.74 12.67 -1.89
N LEU A 94 1.44 11.67 -1.05
CA LEU A 94 0.80 10.44 -1.48
C LEU A 94 -0.73 10.61 -1.60
N ASN A 95 -1.29 10.31 -2.79
CA ASN A 95 -2.73 10.36 -3.03
C ASN A 95 -3.47 9.17 -2.41
N LEU A 96 -3.81 9.27 -1.12
CA LEU A 96 -4.44 8.20 -0.35
C LEU A 96 -5.81 7.77 -0.90
N ASP A 97 -6.61 8.70 -1.40
CA ASP A 97 -7.96 8.43 -1.90
C ASP A 97 -7.97 7.40 -3.04
N THR A 98 -7.00 7.51 -3.96
CA THR A 98 -6.85 6.57 -5.07
C THR A 98 -6.28 5.23 -4.60
N LEU A 99 -5.30 5.27 -3.70
CA LEU A 99 -4.56 4.08 -3.30
C LEU A 99 -5.35 3.19 -2.33
N LEU A 100 -6.22 3.77 -1.49
CA LEU A 100 -7.05 3.03 -0.54
C LEU A 100 -8.22 2.27 -1.20
N VAL A 101 -8.50 2.52 -2.48
CA VAL A 101 -9.52 1.77 -3.22
C VAL A 101 -9.10 0.31 -3.39
N ASP A 102 -9.84 -0.62 -2.79
CA ASP A 102 -9.67 -2.06 -3.03
C ASP A 102 -10.52 -2.48 -4.24
N GLU A 103 -9.86 -2.71 -5.36
CA GLU A 103 -10.50 -3.17 -6.60
C GLU A 103 -11.28 -4.47 -6.39
N ARG A 104 -10.84 -5.37 -5.49
CA ARG A 104 -11.55 -6.62 -5.24
C ARG A 104 -12.89 -6.36 -4.56
N HIS A 105 -12.91 -5.42 -3.62
CA HIS A 105 -14.15 -5.01 -2.97
C HIS A 105 -15.06 -4.29 -3.95
N LEU A 106 -14.51 -3.37 -4.76
CA LEU A 106 -15.26 -2.66 -5.80
C LEU A 106 -15.87 -3.62 -6.82
N ASN A 107 -15.11 -4.61 -7.29
CA ASN A 107 -15.58 -5.63 -8.22
C ASN A 107 -16.68 -6.52 -7.62
N ARG A 108 -16.60 -6.83 -6.31
CA ARG A 108 -17.67 -7.55 -5.62
C ARG A 108 -18.96 -6.74 -5.55
N LEU A 109 -18.86 -5.46 -5.22
CA LEU A 109 -20.03 -4.57 -5.14
C LEU A 109 -20.65 -4.33 -6.52
N ARG A 110 -19.83 -4.23 -7.59
CA ARG A 110 -20.29 -4.20 -8.98
C ARG A 110 -21.06 -5.46 -9.36
N ARG A 111 -20.52 -6.65 -9.04
CA ARG A 111 -21.20 -7.94 -9.26
C ARG A 111 -22.50 -8.07 -8.47
N ALA A 112 -22.56 -7.50 -7.27
CA ALA A 112 -23.77 -7.47 -6.45
C ALA A 112 -24.80 -6.43 -6.90
N GLY A 113 -24.55 -5.67 -7.96
CA GLY A 113 -25.43 -4.60 -8.45
C GLY A 113 -25.53 -3.38 -7.53
N LYS A 114 -24.68 -3.29 -6.50
CA LYS A 114 -24.70 -2.24 -5.47
C LYS A 114 -23.86 -1.00 -5.84
N VAL A 115 -23.11 -1.04 -6.94
CA VAL A 115 -22.37 0.12 -7.48
C VAL A 115 -23.08 0.59 -8.74
N THR A 116 -23.97 1.57 -8.61
CA THR A 116 -24.66 2.21 -9.73
C THR A 116 -23.92 3.46 -10.16
N ASN A 117 -22.67 3.33 -10.60
CA ASN A 117 -22.01 4.42 -11.34
C ASN A 117 -22.38 4.32 -12.81
N ASP A 118 -23.67 4.35 -13.10
CA ASP A 118 -24.16 4.44 -14.46
C ASP A 118 -25.19 5.58 -14.51
N HIS A 119 -24.69 6.79 -14.79
CA HIS A 119 -25.56 7.91 -15.18
C HIS A 119 -26.41 7.55 -16.42
N ASN A 120 -26.06 6.46 -17.12
CA ASN A 120 -26.80 5.89 -18.23
C ASN A 120 -27.95 4.96 -17.83
N LYS A 121 -27.96 4.36 -16.62
CA LYS A 121 -29.05 3.45 -16.22
C LYS A 121 -30.36 4.19 -15.96
N LYS A 122 -30.29 5.46 -15.54
CA LYS A 122 -31.48 6.31 -15.38
C LYS A 122 -32.18 6.61 -16.72
N ARG A 123 -31.45 6.57 -17.85
CA ARG A 123 -32.03 6.80 -19.19
C ARG A 123 -32.72 5.58 -19.80
N ARG A 124 -32.50 4.37 -19.27
CA ARG A 124 -33.12 3.15 -19.79
C ARG A 124 -34.43 2.77 -19.10
N MET A 125 -34.74 3.36 -17.94
CA MET A 125 -35.97 3.01 -17.23
C MET A 125 -37.21 3.73 -17.78
N ASP A 126 -37.06 4.92 -18.35
CA ASP A 126 -38.17 5.69 -18.93
C ASP A 126 -38.55 5.24 -20.36
N SER A 127 -37.78 4.35 -20.98
CA SER A 127 -38.06 3.84 -22.33
C SER A 127 -38.75 2.46 -22.34
N ASN A 128 -39.49 2.11 -21.29
CA ASN A 128 -40.38 0.94 -21.29
C ASN A 128 -41.77 1.31 -21.83
N GLY A 129 -41.81 1.93 -23.02
CA GLY A 129 -43.01 2.02 -23.83
C GLY A 129 -43.23 0.68 -24.52
N GLY A 130 -44.13 -0.15 -23.98
CA GLY A 130 -44.52 -1.42 -24.60
C GLY A 130 -45.00 -1.23 -26.05
N PRO A 131 -44.95 -2.27 -26.90
CA PRO A 131 -45.27 -2.14 -28.30
C PRO A 131 -46.74 -1.73 -28.47
N VAL A 132 -46.97 -0.56 -29.05
CA VAL A 132 -48.30 -0.07 -29.43
C VAL A 132 -48.87 -1.04 -30.48
N LYS A 133 -49.84 -1.85 -30.07
CA LYS A 133 -50.59 -2.73 -30.98
C LYS A 133 -51.31 -1.86 -32.02
N ARG A 134 -50.78 -1.81 -33.24
CA ARG A 134 -51.43 -1.22 -34.43
C ARG A 134 -52.74 -1.99 -34.72
N PRO A 135 -53.92 -1.35 -34.74
CA PRO A 135 -55.14 -2.02 -35.16
C PRO A 135 -55.12 -2.25 -36.67
N LYS A 136 -55.27 -3.51 -37.10
CA LYS A 136 -55.49 -3.86 -38.51
C LYS A 136 -56.92 -3.45 -38.87
N ARG A 137 -57.06 -2.51 -39.81
CA ARG A 137 -58.33 -2.22 -40.48
C ARG A 137 -58.71 -3.43 -41.35
N ALA A 138 -59.90 -3.97 -41.13
CA ALA A 138 -60.52 -4.95 -42.03
C ALA A 138 -61.11 -4.22 -43.25
N LEU A 139 -61.00 -4.87 -44.41
CA LEU A 139 -61.82 -4.63 -45.60
C LEU A 139 -62.88 -5.72 -45.65
#